data_AF-A0A242P5H5-F1
#
_entry.id   AF-A0A242P5H5-F1
#
_cell.length_a   1.000
_cell.length_b   1.000
_cell.length_c   1.000
_cell.angle_alpha   90.00
_cell.angle_beta   90.00
_cell.angle_gamma   90.00
#
_symmetry.space_group_name_H-M   'P 1'
#
loop_
_entity.id
_entity.type
_entity.pdbx_description
1 polymer ?
#
loop_
_entity_poly.entity_id
_entity_poly.type
_entity_poly.pdbx_seq_one_letter_code
_entity_poly.pdbx_strand_id
1 'polypeptide(L)' 'MSKYSRDLKIIIANEFLSGESSEILSKKYAISARQIRYWSQVVAIHGGNAFQPTPHLRHTEARLQALKLMWTNN' A
#
# COMPACT_ATOMS: atom_id res chain seq x y z
N MET A 1 12.07 -6.89 -2.87
CA MET A 1 10.82 -7.47 -3.42
C MET A 1 9.81 -7.55 -2.29
N SER A 2 8.63 -6.91 -2.43
CA SER A 2 7.55 -7.06 -1.42
C SER A 2 7.00 -8.48 -1.53
N LYS A 3 6.85 -9.20 -0.40
CA LYS A 3 6.41 -10.61 -0.33
C LYS A 3 5.13 -10.93 -1.12
N TYR A 4 4.27 -9.93 -1.34
CA TYR A 4 2.99 -10.07 -2.03
C TYR A 4 2.90 -9.11 -3.22
N SER A 5 2.34 -9.57 -4.34
CA SER A 5 2.11 -8.73 -5.53
C SER A 5 1.07 -7.64 -5.25
N ARG A 6 1.09 -6.57 -6.04
CA ARG A 6 0.11 -5.48 -5.94
C ARG A 6 -1.32 -6.00 -6.14
N ASP A 7 -1.52 -6.81 -7.18
CA ASP A 7 -2.85 -7.29 -7.56
C ASP A 7 -3.44 -8.19 -6.49
N LEU A 8 -2.63 -9.07 -5.88
CA LEU A 8 -3.08 -9.91 -4.77
C LEU A 8 -3.58 -9.07 -3.59
N LYS A 9 -2.85 -7.99 -3.25
CA LYS A 9 -3.27 -7.08 -2.16
C LYS A 9 -4.61 -6.43 -2.47
N ILE A 10 -4.81 -5.98 -3.72
CA ILE A 10 -6.03 -5.32 -4.16
C ILE A 10 -7.21 -6.29 -4.16
N ILE A 11 -7.03 -7.51 -4.68
CA ILE A 11 -8.08 -8.54 -4.71
C ILE A 11 -8.57 -8.84 -3.29
N ILE A 12 -7.66 -9.15 -2.37
CA ILE A 12 -8.01 -9.52 -0.99
C ILE A 12 -8.64 -8.35 -0.25
N ALA A 13 -8.15 -7.13 -0.48
CA ALA A 13 -8.74 -5.91 0.07
C ALA A 13 -10.19 -5.71 -0.40
N ASN A 14 -10.46 -5.93 -1.69
CA ASN A 14 -11.80 -5.79 -2.25
C ASN A 14 -12.76 -6.88 -1.77
N GLU A 15 -12.30 -8.13 -1.58
CA GLU A 15 -13.10 -9.18 -0.95
C GLU A 15 -13.53 -8.74 0.47
N PHE A 16 -12.59 -8.22 1.27
CA PHE A 16 -12.89 -7.71 2.60
C PHE A 16 -13.86 -6.51 2.58
N LEU A 17 -13.65 -5.54 1.68
CA LEU A 17 -14.54 -4.38 1.54
C LEU A 17 -15.95 -4.76 1.05
N SER A 18 -16.09 -5.89 0.36
CA SER A 18 -17.38 -6.46 -0.05
C SER A 18 -18.14 -7.14 1.10
N GLY A 19 -17.56 -7.18 2.31
CA GLY A 19 -18.19 -7.72 3.51
C GLY A 19 -17.62 -9.05 4.00
N GLU A 20 -16.61 -9.61 3.33
CA GLU A 20 -15.97 -10.84 3.79
C GLU A 20 -15.21 -10.64 5.12
N SER A 21 -15.28 -11.65 6.00
CA SER A 21 -14.56 -11.59 7.28
C SER A 21 -13.06 -11.69 7.07
N SER A 22 -12.31 -10.80 7.74
CA SER A 22 -10.84 -10.87 7.77
C SER A 22 -10.30 -12.21 8.30
N GLU A 23 -11.06 -12.94 9.12
CA GLU A 23 -10.65 -14.25 9.64
C GLU A 23 -10.80 -15.36 8.59
N ILE A 24 -11.88 -15.31 7.79
CA ILE A 24 -12.11 -16.23 6.68
C ILE A 24 -11.03 -16.02 5.62
N LEU A 25 -10.81 -14.77 5.22
CA LEU A 25 -9.77 -14.41 4.25
C LEU A 25 -8.37 -14.75 4.78
N SER A 26 -8.14 -14.62 6.09
CA SER A 26 -6.87 -14.98 6.71
C SER A 26 -6.53 -16.45 6.53
N LYS A 27 -7.51 -17.33 6.74
CA LYS A 27 -7.37 -18.77 6.51
C LYS A 27 -7.24 -19.10 5.03
N LYS A 28 -8.08 -18.50 4.17
CA LYS A 28 -8.10 -18.71 2.71
C LYS A 28 -6.76 -18.39 2.05
N TYR A 29 -6.13 -17.30 2.45
CA TYR A 29 -4.88 -16.81 1.81
C TYR A 29 -3.62 -17.03 2.65
N ALA A 30 -3.74 -17.59 3.85
CA ALA A 30 -2.64 -17.71 4.82
C ALA A 30 -1.93 -16.35 5.09
N ILE A 31 -2.73 -15.28 5.23
CA ILE A 31 -2.27 -13.91 5.49
C ILE A 31 -2.91 -13.43 6.79
N SER A 32 -2.19 -12.68 7.63
CA SER A 32 -2.77 -12.22 8.89
C SER A 32 -3.97 -11.28 8.67
N ALA A 33 -5.01 -11.43 9.48
CA ALA A 33 -6.19 -10.57 9.44
C ALA A 33 -5.86 -9.08 9.58
N ARG A 34 -4.83 -8.74 10.39
CA ARG A 34 -4.32 -7.36 10.51
C ARG A 34 -3.83 -6.81 9.17
N GLN A 35 -3.08 -7.62 8.43
CA GLN A 35 -2.51 -7.20 7.16
C GLN A 35 -3.59 -7.04 6.07
N ILE A 36 -4.63 -7.87 6.11
CA ILE A 36 -5.82 -7.74 5.26
C ILE A 36 -6.56 -6.42 5.55
N ARG A 37 -6.80 -6.09 6.83
CA ARG A 37 -7.42 -4.81 7.23
C ARG A 37 -6.59 -3.60 6.83
N TYR A 38 -5.27 -3.69 6.95
CA TYR A 38 -4.39 -2.63 6.46
C TYR A 38 -4.53 -2.46 4.95
N TRP A 39 -4.56 -3.57 4.18
CA TRP A 39 -4.71 -3.46 2.74
C TRP A 39 -6.06 -2.89 2.31
N SER A 40 -7.14 -3.26 3.00
CA SER A 40 -8.46 -2.69 2.73
C SER A 40 -8.51 -1.20 3.04
N GLN A 41 -7.86 -0.73 4.11
CA GLN A 41 -7.74 0.71 4.37
C GLN A 41 -7.00 1.44 3.26
N VAL A 42 -5.85 0.93 2.82
CA VAL A 42 -5.07 1.54 1.73
C VAL A 42 -5.88 1.57 0.43
N VAL A 43 -6.61 0.50 0.11
CA VAL A 43 -7.48 0.44 -1.08
C VAL A 43 -8.69 1.35 -0.96
N ALA A 44 -9.31 1.47 0.21
CA ALA A 44 -10.41 2.39 0.45
C ALA A 44 -10.00 3.87 0.26
N ILE A 45 -8.78 4.23 0.65
CA ILE A 45 -8.25 5.61 0.52
C ILE A 45 -7.78 5.90 -0.91
N HIS A 46 -7.05 4.98 -1.52
CA HIS A 46 -6.33 5.25 -2.78
C HIS A 46 -6.95 4.62 -4.03
N GLY A 47 -7.94 3.73 -3.86
CA GLY A 47 -8.63 3.04 -4.95
C GLY A 47 -7.65 2.39 -5.93
N GLY A 48 -7.80 2.71 -7.21
CA GLY A 48 -6.97 2.20 -8.31
C GLY A 48 -5.49 2.59 -8.24
N ASN A 49 -5.11 3.54 -7.37
CA ASN A 49 -3.71 3.93 -7.14
C ASN A 49 -3.08 3.23 -5.93
N ALA A 50 -3.82 2.38 -5.22
CA ALA A 50 -3.31 1.64 -4.07
C ALA A 50 -2.05 0.83 -4.43
N PHE A 51 -1.06 0.87 -3.55
CA PHE A 51 0.24 0.19 -3.68
C PHE A 51 1.01 0.50 -4.97
N GLN A 52 0.70 1.58 -5.69
CA GLN A 52 1.56 2.03 -6.77
C GLN A 52 2.93 2.43 -6.19
N PRO A 53 4.04 2.05 -6.86
CA PRO A 53 5.34 2.59 -6.50
C PRO A 53 5.30 4.10 -6.66
N THR A 54 5.49 4.85 -5.58
CA THR A 54 5.55 6.30 -5.64
C THR A 54 6.81 6.70 -6.43
N PRO A 55 6.69 7.29 -7.64
CA PRO A 55 7.85 7.61 -8.47
C PRO A 55 8.80 8.59 -7.76
N HIS A 56 8.22 9.52 -7.00
CA HIS A 56 8.91 10.62 -6.34
C HIS A 56 9.82 10.17 -5.18
N LEU A 57 9.62 8.96 -4.63
CA LEU A 57 10.45 8.41 -3.56
C LEU A 57 11.60 7.53 -4.09
N ARG A 58 11.60 7.20 -5.39
CA ARG A 58 12.65 6.41 -6.03
C ARG A 58 13.80 7.24 -6.58
N HIS A 59 13.59 8.53 -6.85
CA HIS A 59 14.68 9.42 -7.23
C HIS A 59 15.36 9.97 -5.98
N THR A 60 16.50 9.37 -5.63
CA THR A 60 17.46 9.91 -4.66
C THR A 60 17.79 11.38 -4.96
N GLU A 61 17.82 11.75 -6.24
CA GLU A 61 17.99 13.12 -6.72
C GLU A 61 16.86 14.05 -6.31
N ALA A 62 15.59 13.64 -6.44
CA ALA A 62 14.44 14.46 -6.03
C ALA A 62 14.42 14.68 -4.52
N ARG A 63 14.78 13.65 -3.74
CA ARG A 63 14.98 13.78 -2.28
C ARG A 63 16.14 14.70 -1.93
N LEU A 64 17.27 14.58 -2.62
CA LEU A 64 18.44 15.44 -2.40
C LEU A 64 18.13 16.90 -2.75
N GLN A 65 17.42 17.14 -3.85
CA GLN A 65 16.99 18.48 -4.26
C GLN A 65 16.02 19.09 -3.25
N ALA A 66 15.02 18.33 -2.78
CA ALA A 66 14.11 18.80 -1.73
C ALA A 66 14.84 19.15 -0.43
N LEU A 67 15.79 18.31 0.01
CA LEU A 67 16.61 18.58 1.20
C LEU A 67 17.50 19.81 1.03
N LYS A 68 18.14 19.97 -0.14
CA LYS A 68 18.94 21.16 -0.46
C LYS A 68 18.10 22.43 -0.43
N LEU A 69 16.91 22.40 -1.05
CA LEU A 69 15.99 23.54 -1.10
C LEU A 69 15.55 23.97 0.32
N MET A 70 15.26 23.01 1.19
CA MET A 70 14.90 23.27 2.59
C MET A 70 16.04 23.94 3.38
N TRP A 71 17.30 23.61 3.06
CA TRP A 71 18.45 24.22 3.72
C TRP A 71 18.87 25.57 3.16
N THR A 72 18.62 25.85 1.88
CA THR A 72 19.05 27.09 1.22
C THR A 72 18.06 28.24 1.33
N ASN A 73 16.82 28.01 1.78
CA ASN A 73 15.81 29.05 1.97
C ASN A 73 15.80 29.59 3.41
N ASN A 74 16.96 30.06 3.88
CA ASN A 74 17.09 30.79 5.14
C ASN A 74 17.15 32.29 4.90
#